data_AF-A0A7S1CPM3-F1
#
_entry.id   AF-A0A7S1CPM3-F1
#
_cell.length_a   1.000
_cell.length_b   1.000
_cell.length_c   1.000
_cell.angle_alpha   90.00
_cell.angle_beta   90.00
_cell.angle_gamma   90.00
#
_symmetry.space_group_name_H-M   'P 1'
#
loop_
_entity.id
_entity.type
_entity.pdbx_description
1 polymer ?
#
loop_
_entity_poly.entity_id
_entity_poly.type
_entity_poly.pdbx_seq_one_letter_code
_entity_poly.pdbx_strand_id
1 'polypeptide(L)'
;TLLAYRQAEVDELMFRAALRHLIADIKSYAALLTGKEPYCHALGMTGTVIDRRHGNLVKLDDAARVTVAYHGFRRLSRDEIIEVYGNAPLPGYPGATQRFSTLHTCFERPLGPLFATLVAKTDSIAEMAAPVARMRAASGVGARGGAGGGA
;
A
#
# COMPACT_ATOMS: atom_id res chain seq x y z
N THR A 1 26.31 7.22 15.55
CA THR A 1 25.47 6.91 16.73
C THR A 1 26.27 6.07 17.71
N LEU A 2 26.12 6.32 19.02
CA LEU A 2 26.91 5.68 20.09
C LEU A 2 26.42 4.28 20.49
N LEU A 3 25.10 4.03 20.40
CA LEU A 3 24.47 2.76 20.76
C LEU A 3 24.01 2.01 19.51
N ALA A 4 24.31 0.70 19.47
CA ALA A 4 23.85 -0.20 18.43
C ALA A 4 22.58 -0.93 18.89
N TYR A 5 21.52 -0.82 18.09
CA TYR A 5 20.27 -1.52 18.34
C TYR A 5 20.26 -2.87 17.61
N ARG A 6 19.53 -3.83 18.18
CA ARG A 6 19.11 -5.02 17.44
C ARG A 6 18.01 -4.62 16.46
N GLN A 7 18.43 -4.10 15.30
CA GLN A 7 17.56 -3.35 14.39
C GLN A 7 16.32 -4.15 13.94
N ALA A 8 16.48 -5.44 13.66
CA ALA A 8 15.35 -6.27 13.24
C ALA A 8 14.22 -6.34 14.28
N GLU A 9 14.58 -6.41 15.56
CA GLU A 9 13.63 -6.46 16.68
C GLU A 9 12.97 -5.11 16.91
N VAL A 10 13.74 -4.02 16.79
CA VAL A 10 13.20 -2.65 16.86
C VAL A 10 12.23 -2.41 15.72
N ASP A 11 12.57 -2.82 14.50
CA ASP A 11 11.72 -2.63 13.33
C ASP A 11 10.39 -3.39 13.48
N GLU A 12 10.44 -4.65 13.94
CA GLU A 12 9.22 -5.41 14.21
C GLU A 12 8.40 -4.77 15.35
N LEU A 13 9.04 -4.37 16.45
CA LEU A 13 8.37 -3.71 17.55
C LEU A 13 7.62 -2.45 17.10
N MET A 14 8.27 -1.63 16.27
CA MET A 14 7.70 -0.41 15.70
C MET A 14 6.55 -0.73 14.75
N PHE A 15 6.67 -1.76 13.90
CA PHE A 15 5.58 -2.24 13.06
C PHE A 15 4.34 -2.63 13.90
N ARG A 16 4.55 -3.42 14.96
CA ARG A 16 3.46 -3.82 15.87
C ARG A 16 2.84 -2.63 16.60
N ALA A 17 3.65 -1.66 17.02
CA ALA A 17 3.17 -0.44 17.66
C ALA A 17 2.31 0.40 16.70
N ALA A 18 2.75 0.56 15.45
CA ALA A 18 1.99 1.27 14.43
C ALA A 18 0.65 0.59 14.12
N LEU A 19 0.62 -0.74 14.00
CA LEU A 19 -0.64 -1.49 13.84
C LEU A 19 -1.62 -1.23 14.99
N ARG A 20 -1.14 -1.31 16.24
CA ARG A 20 -1.99 -1.05 17.42
C ARG A 20 -2.55 0.38 17.40
N HIS A 21 -1.71 1.36 17.06
CA HIS A 21 -2.12 2.76 16.97
C HIS A 21 -3.20 2.95 15.89
N LEU A 22 -3.00 2.39 14.69
CA LEU A 22 -4.00 2.48 13.62
C LEU A 22 -5.35 1.86 14.02
N ILE A 23 -5.32 0.69 14.67
CA ILE A 23 -6.54 -0.01 15.12
C ILE A 23 -7.24 0.76 16.23
N ALA A 24 -6.50 1.27 17.21
CA ALA A 24 -7.06 1.93 18.38
C ALA A 24 -7.64 3.31 18.04
N ASP A 25 -6.89 4.10 17.25
CA ASP A 25 -7.15 5.53 17.14
C ASP A 25 -7.89 5.91 15.85
N ILE A 26 -7.97 4.99 14.86
CA ILE A 26 -8.61 5.25 13.58
C ILE A 26 -9.64 4.15 13.25
N LYS A 27 -10.93 4.49 13.41
CA LYS A 27 -12.06 3.54 13.26
C LYS A 27 -12.08 2.77 11.94
N SER A 28 -11.68 3.40 10.83
CA SER A 28 -11.67 2.73 9.52
C SER A 28 -10.67 1.58 9.45
N TYR A 29 -9.54 1.67 10.18
CA TYR A 29 -8.54 0.61 10.22
C TYR A 29 -8.90 -0.50 11.21
N ALA A 30 -9.69 -0.22 12.25
CA ALA A 30 -10.16 -1.24 13.19
C ALA A 30 -10.99 -2.36 12.52
N ALA A 31 -11.72 -2.03 11.45
CA ALA A 31 -12.47 -3.01 10.66
C ALA A 31 -11.59 -3.77 9.65
N LEU A 32 -10.43 -3.21 9.30
CA LEU A 32 -9.53 -3.73 8.26
C LEU A 32 -8.42 -4.62 8.84
N LEU A 33 -7.96 -4.29 10.04
CA LEU A 33 -6.79 -4.85 10.69
C LEU A 33 -7.17 -5.56 11.98
N THR A 34 -6.40 -6.60 12.29
CA THR A 34 -6.58 -7.52 13.42
C THR A 34 -5.46 -7.40 14.46
N GLY A 35 -4.35 -6.75 14.11
CA GLY A 35 -3.14 -6.63 14.93
C GLY A 35 -2.18 -7.82 14.80
N LYS A 36 -2.56 -8.85 14.04
CA LYS A 36 -1.80 -10.10 13.81
C LYS A 36 -1.18 -10.17 12.42
N GLU A 37 -1.13 -9.07 11.70
CA GLU A 37 -0.65 -9.02 10.32
C GLU A 37 0.82 -9.45 10.22
N PRO A 38 1.24 -10.09 9.11
CA PRO A 38 2.59 -10.57 8.97
C PRO A 38 3.58 -9.41 8.86
N TYR A 39 4.72 -9.56 9.54
CA TYR A 39 5.85 -8.65 9.40
C TYR A 39 6.85 -9.25 8.41
N CYS A 40 7.24 -8.48 7.38
CA CYS A 40 8.19 -8.91 6.35
C CYS A 40 9.29 -7.86 6.16
N HIS A 41 10.43 -8.04 6.84
CA HIS A 41 11.56 -7.11 6.82
C HIS A 41 12.06 -6.73 5.41
N ALA A 42 11.96 -7.63 4.42
CA ALA A 42 12.42 -7.38 3.05
C ALA A 42 11.68 -6.22 2.36
N LEU A 43 10.46 -5.92 2.78
CA LEU A 43 9.62 -4.84 2.23
C LEU A 43 9.97 -3.45 2.81
N GLY A 44 10.80 -3.41 3.85
CA GLY A 44 11.14 -2.22 4.63
C GLY A 44 12.62 -1.86 4.60
N MET A 45 13.34 -2.14 3.53
CA MET A 45 14.78 -1.80 3.47
C MET A 45 14.99 -0.32 3.18
N THR A 46 16.05 0.28 3.72
CA THR A 46 16.43 1.68 3.42
C THR A 46 16.56 1.90 1.92
N GLY A 47 16.08 3.03 1.42
CA GLY A 47 16.01 3.37 0.00
C GLY A 47 14.89 2.64 -0.75
N THR A 48 13.93 2.03 -0.06
CA THR A 48 12.68 1.59 -0.68
C THR A 48 11.80 2.81 -0.93
N VAL A 49 11.14 2.86 -2.08
CA VAL A 49 10.26 3.96 -2.46
C VAL A 49 8.82 3.47 -2.42
N ILE A 50 7.95 4.19 -1.73
CA ILE A 50 6.51 3.99 -1.74
C ILE A 50 5.94 4.75 -2.94
N ASP A 51 5.27 4.05 -3.86
CA ASP A 51 4.43 4.63 -4.92
C ASP A 51 2.96 4.61 -4.47
N ARG A 52 2.49 5.76 -3.97
CA ARG A 52 1.12 5.90 -3.47
C ARG A 52 0.06 5.81 -4.56
N ARG A 53 0.43 6.04 -5.82
CA ARG A 53 -0.53 6.00 -6.95
C ARG A 53 -0.94 4.57 -7.27
N HIS A 54 0.01 3.65 -7.29
CA HIS A 54 -0.24 2.25 -7.66
C HIS A 54 -0.25 1.29 -6.47
N GLY A 55 0.01 1.77 -5.25
CA GLY A 55 0.07 0.89 -4.08
C GLY A 55 1.32 0.00 -4.07
N ASN A 56 2.43 0.47 -4.66
CA ASN A 56 3.62 -0.35 -4.83
C ASN A 56 4.78 0.09 -3.93
N LEU A 57 5.57 -0.87 -3.49
CA LEU A 57 6.91 -0.66 -2.92
C LEU A 57 7.93 -0.96 -4.01
N VAL A 58 8.76 0.01 -4.36
CA VAL A 58 9.71 -0.11 -5.46
C VAL A 58 11.15 0.12 -5.02
N LYS A 59 12.06 -0.59 -5.68
CA LYS A 59 13.50 -0.37 -5.62
C LYS A 59 13.99 0.15 -6.95
N LEU A 60 14.87 1.12 -6.87
CA LEU A 60 15.42 1.81 -8.03
C LEU A 60 16.88 1.43 -8.20
N ASP A 61 17.34 1.44 -9.46
CA ASP A 61 18.77 1.52 -9.76
C ASP A 61 19.29 2.97 -9.63
N ASP A 62 20.59 3.15 -9.86
CA ASP A 62 21.26 4.45 -9.80
C ASP A 62 20.73 5.44 -10.87
N ALA A 63 20.10 4.92 -11.94
CA ALA A 63 19.45 5.71 -12.98
C ALA A 63 17.96 5.96 -12.69
N ALA A 64 17.49 5.70 -11.47
CA ALA A 64 16.11 5.85 -11.02
C ALA A 64 15.08 4.99 -11.78
N ARG A 65 15.49 3.86 -12.35
CA ARG A 65 14.60 2.89 -13.00
C ARG A 65 14.17 1.82 -12.01
N VAL A 66 12.93 1.35 -12.13
CA VAL A 66 12.38 0.32 -11.24
C VAL A 66 12.99 -1.04 -11.57
N THR A 67 13.70 -1.63 -10.61
CA THR A 67 14.32 -2.96 -10.74
C THR A 67 13.54 -4.04 -10.01
N VAL A 68 12.91 -3.67 -8.89
CA VAL A 68 12.06 -4.57 -8.10
C VAL A 68 10.83 -3.78 -7.67
N ALA A 69 9.66 -4.41 -7.74
CA ALA A 69 8.43 -3.85 -7.22
C ALA A 69 7.60 -4.92 -6.51
N TYR A 70 6.88 -4.51 -5.48
CA TYR A 70 5.91 -5.31 -4.76
C TYR A 70 4.58 -4.56 -4.69
N HIS A 71 3.49 -5.28 -4.93
CA HIS A 71 2.13 -4.81 -4.66
C HIS A 71 1.59 -5.61 -3.47
N GLY A 72 1.41 -4.94 -2.33
CA GLY A 72 1.25 -5.64 -1.06
C GLY A 72 2.45 -6.56 -0.77
N PHE A 73 2.18 -7.86 -0.61
CA PHE A 73 3.22 -8.88 -0.41
C PHE A 73 3.64 -9.60 -1.71
N ARG A 74 2.96 -9.32 -2.82
CA ARG A 74 3.21 -9.98 -4.10
C ARG A 74 4.30 -9.24 -4.85
N ARG A 75 5.35 -9.95 -5.24
CA ARG A 75 6.37 -9.40 -6.14
C ARG A 75 5.79 -9.26 -7.54
N LEU A 76 6.00 -8.11 -8.18
CA LEU A 76 5.67 -7.91 -9.58
C LEU A 76 6.74 -8.59 -10.45
N SER A 77 6.28 -9.20 -11.54
CA SER A 77 7.12 -9.68 -12.63
C SER A 77 7.76 -8.52 -13.38
N ARG A 78 8.76 -8.83 -14.21
CA ARG A 78 9.44 -7.81 -15.03
C ARG A 78 8.47 -7.16 -16.03
N ASP A 79 7.56 -7.94 -16.61
CA ASP A 79 6.61 -7.43 -17.60
C ASP A 79 5.58 -6.50 -16.93
N GLU A 80 5.06 -6.86 -15.74
CA GLU A 80 4.20 -5.98 -14.94
C GLU A 80 4.93 -4.68 -14.55
N ILE A 81 6.21 -4.75 -14.21
CA ILE A 81 7.02 -3.55 -13.91
C ILE A 81 7.11 -2.65 -15.15
N ILE A 82 7.39 -3.22 -16.32
CA ILE A 82 7.50 -2.48 -17.58
C ILE A 82 6.15 -1.89 -17.97
N GLU A 83 5.05 -2.60 -17.73
CA GLU A 83 3.70 -2.10 -18.01
C GLU A 83 3.36 -0.88 -17.14
N VAL A 84 3.70 -0.92 -15.84
CA VAL A 84 3.36 0.16 -14.89
C VAL A 84 4.33 1.34 -14.96
N TYR A 85 5.63 1.06 -15.12
CA TYR A 85 6.71 2.05 -14.98
C TYR A 85 7.48 2.32 -16.27
N GLY A 86 7.36 1.46 -17.28
CA GLY A 86 8.20 1.51 -18.47
C GLY A 86 9.66 1.12 -18.20
N ASN A 87 10.51 1.37 -19.19
CA ASN A 87 11.97 1.19 -19.08
C ASN A 87 12.73 2.50 -18.80
N ALA A 88 12.01 3.61 -18.63
CA ALA A 88 12.58 4.93 -18.39
C ALA A 88 12.76 5.18 -16.88
N PRO A 89 13.67 6.10 -16.50
CA PRO A 89 13.74 6.61 -15.14
C PRO A 89 12.37 7.13 -14.66
N LEU A 90 12.07 6.95 -13.37
CA LEU A 90 10.82 7.45 -12.81
C LEU A 90 10.71 8.98 -12.98
N PRO A 91 9.69 9.47 -13.70
CA PRO A 91 9.54 10.91 -13.91
C PRO A 91 9.35 11.63 -12.58
N GLY A 92 10.18 12.64 -12.32
CA GLY A 92 10.09 13.44 -11.11
C GLY A 92 10.65 12.78 -9.85
N TYR A 93 11.41 11.68 -9.95
CA TYR A 93 12.21 11.13 -8.85
C TYR A 93 13.70 11.52 -8.99
N PRO A 94 14.42 11.85 -7.89
CA PRO A 94 13.98 12.04 -6.51
C PRO A 94 13.48 13.48 -6.28
N GLY A 95 12.49 13.95 -7.02
CA GLY A 95 11.85 15.25 -6.83
C GLY A 95 10.71 15.20 -5.81
N ALA A 96 10.30 16.38 -5.31
CA ALA A 96 9.22 16.57 -4.34
C ALA A 96 7.83 16.26 -4.94
N THR A 97 7.59 15.00 -5.28
CA THR A 97 6.30 14.54 -5.77
C THR A 97 5.50 13.94 -4.62
N GLN A 98 4.23 14.34 -4.48
CA GLN A 98 3.30 13.76 -3.50
C GLN A 98 3.09 12.25 -3.69
N ARG A 99 3.43 11.74 -4.89
CA ARG A 99 3.30 10.35 -5.31
C ARG A 99 4.33 9.42 -4.68
N PHE A 100 5.61 9.81 -4.70
CA PHE A 100 6.72 8.96 -4.29
C PHE A 100 7.23 9.36 -2.91
N SER A 101 7.56 8.39 -2.06
CA SER A 101 8.18 8.66 -0.76
C SER A 101 9.23 7.61 -0.45
N THR A 102 10.46 8.05 -0.22
CA THR A 102 11.59 7.14 0.03
C THR A 102 11.82 6.95 1.52
N LEU A 103 11.99 5.69 1.93
CA LEU A 103 12.34 5.33 3.29
C LEU A 103 13.86 5.55 3.49
N HIS A 104 14.25 6.70 4.02
CA HIS A 104 15.67 7.08 4.13
C HIS A 104 16.28 6.70 5.49
N THR A 105 15.45 6.61 6.52
CA THR A 105 15.89 6.38 7.90
C THR A 105 15.58 4.96 8.35
N CYS A 106 16.32 4.47 9.35
CA CYS A 106 16.06 3.17 9.95
C CYS A 106 14.67 3.09 10.61
N PHE A 107 14.13 4.21 11.10
CA PHE A 107 12.80 4.26 11.74
C PHE A 107 11.64 4.21 10.74
N GLU A 108 11.89 4.51 9.47
CA GLU A 108 10.88 4.44 8.40
C GLU A 108 10.73 3.03 7.82
N ARG A 109 11.70 2.15 8.06
CA ARG A 109 11.72 0.76 7.59
C ARG A 109 10.42 -0.01 7.88
N PRO A 110 9.82 0.07 9.08
CA PRO A 110 8.57 -0.62 9.40
C PRO A 110 7.37 -0.15 8.57
N LEU A 111 7.44 1.04 7.96
CA LEU A 111 6.37 1.58 7.13
C LEU A 111 6.19 0.81 5.83
N GLY A 112 7.25 0.20 5.28
CA GLY A 112 7.14 -0.63 4.07
C GLY A 112 6.21 -1.83 4.27
N PRO A 113 6.49 -2.74 5.23
CA PRO A 113 5.62 -3.86 5.55
C PRO A 113 4.21 -3.42 5.98
N LEU A 114 4.10 -2.29 6.68
CA LEU A 114 2.80 -1.71 7.05
C LEU A 114 2.00 -1.27 5.83
N PHE A 115 2.63 -0.55 4.90
CA PHE A 115 2.00 -0.14 3.65
C PHE A 115 1.58 -1.35 2.81
N ALA A 116 2.45 -2.36 2.68
CA ALA A 116 2.13 -3.61 2.00
C ALA A 116 0.90 -4.32 2.61
N THR A 117 0.81 -4.32 3.94
CA THR A 117 -0.33 -4.87 4.67
C THR A 117 -1.63 -4.14 4.30
N LEU A 118 -1.61 -2.81 4.29
CA LEU A 118 -2.77 -1.99 3.96
C LEU A 118 -3.23 -2.19 2.51
N VAL A 119 -2.29 -2.26 1.56
CA VAL A 119 -2.58 -2.53 0.15
C VAL A 119 -3.26 -3.89 0.01
N ALA A 120 -2.66 -4.96 0.54
CA ALA A 120 -3.21 -6.31 0.44
C ALA A 120 -4.63 -6.43 1.03
N LYS A 121 -4.90 -5.73 2.14
CA LYS A 121 -6.23 -5.71 2.75
C LYS A 121 -7.24 -4.91 1.92
N THR A 122 -6.80 -3.81 1.31
CA THR A 122 -7.64 -2.99 0.43
C THR A 122 -8.02 -3.75 -0.84
N ASP A 123 -7.07 -4.45 -1.46
CA ASP A 123 -7.32 -5.27 -2.65
C ASP A 123 -8.31 -6.40 -2.35
N SER A 124 -8.15 -7.07 -1.21
CA SER A 124 -9.08 -8.12 -0.77
C SER A 124 -10.52 -7.59 -0.66
N ILE A 125 -10.71 -6.38 -0.14
CA ILE A 125 -12.03 -5.74 -0.08
C ILE A 125 -12.54 -5.39 -1.48
N ALA A 126 -11.67 -4.87 -2.34
CA ALA A 126 -12.04 -4.50 -3.70
C ALA A 126 -12.48 -5.72 -4.52
N GLU A 127 -11.76 -6.84 -4.41
CA GLU A 127 -12.11 -8.13 -5.02
C GLU A 127 -13.47 -8.63 -4.54
N MET A 128 -13.78 -8.49 -3.24
CA MET A 128 -15.09 -8.85 -2.70
C MET A 128 -16.21 -7.88 -3.11
N ALA A 129 -15.91 -6.59 -3.27
CA ALA A 129 -16.88 -5.56 -3.63
C ALA A 129 -17.25 -5.59 -5.13
N ALA A 130 -16.33 -5.98 -6.01
CA ALA A 130 -16.55 -6.05 -7.46
C ALA A 130 -17.75 -6.92 -7.88
N PRO A 131 -17.93 -8.17 -7.39
CA PRO A 131 -19.10 -8.98 -7.72
C PRO A 131 -20.38 -8.44 -7.08
N VAL A 132 -20.32 -7.85 -5.89
CA VAL A 132 -21.49 -7.23 -5.23
C VAL A 132 -21.99 -5.99 -6.00
N ALA A 133 -21.06 -5.17 -6.52
CA ALA A 133 -21.38 -4.03 -7.37
C ALA A 133 -22.00 -4.47 -8.70
N ARG A 134 -21.46 -5.53 -9.33
CA ARG A 134 -22.05 -6.14 -10.54
C ARG A 134 -23.44 -6.72 -10.27
N MET A 135 -23.63 -7.39 -9.13
CA MET A 135 -24.93 -7.94 -8.73
C MET A 135 -25.95 -6.82 -8.49
N ARG A 136 -25.57 -5.72 -7.82
CA ARG A 136 -26.43 -4.54 -7.66
C ARG A 136 -26.78 -3.86 -8.98
N ALA A 137 -25.81 -3.74 -9.90
CA ALA A 137 -26.06 -3.20 -11.24
C ALA A 137 -27.01 -4.10 -12.06
N ALA A 138 -26.91 -5.42 -11.90
CA ALA A 138 -27.81 -6.39 -12.55
C ALA A 138 -29.21 -6.46 -11.89
N SER A 139 -29.34 -6.06 -10.62
CA SER A 139 -30.58 -6.15 -9.84
C SER A 139 -31.60 -5.04 -10.13
N GLY A 140 -31.24 -3.99 -10.89
CA GLY A 140 -32.17 -2.91 -11.26
C GLY A 140 -32.78 -2.12 -10.08
N VAL A 141 -32.26 -2.26 -8.86
CA VAL A 141 -32.72 -1.52 -7.67
C VAL A 141 -32.07 -0.13 -7.69
N GLY A 142 -32.55 0.72 -8.59
CA GLY A 142 -32.00 2.07 -8.75
C GLY A 142 -32.61 2.88 -9.90
N ALA A 143 -33.89 2.72 -10.23
CA ALA A 143 -34.54 3.61 -11.21
C ALA A 143 -36.08 3.63 -11.13
N ARG A 144 -36.71 3.70 -9.95
CA ARG A 144 -38.13 4.13 -9.85
C ARG A 144 -38.40 4.85 -8.53
N GLY A 145 -38.35 6.17 -8.58
CA GLY A 145 -38.89 7.04 -7.53
C GLY A 145 -39.12 8.44 -8.09
N GLY A 146 -40.38 8.76 -8.42
CA GLY A 146 -40.81 10.14 -8.65
C GLY A 146 -41.43 10.48 -10.00
N ALA A 147 -42.47 9.75 -10.43
CA ALA A 147 -43.46 10.31 -11.34
C ALA A 147 -44.84 10.11 -10.70
N GLY A 148 -45.43 11.18 -10.16
CA GLY A 148 -46.78 11.16 -9.62
C GLY A 148 -47.10 12.41 -8.81
N GLY A 149 -47.90 13.30 -9.37
CA GLY A 149 -48.52 14.41 -8.63
C GLY A 149 -48.80 15.65 -9.47
N GLY A 150 -49.68 15.53 -10.46
CA GLY A 150 -50.22 16.68 -11.20
C GLY A 150 -51.63 16.36 -11.67
N ALA A 151 -52.61 16.70 -10.84
CA ALA A 151 -54.02 16.85 -11.18
C ALA A 151 -54.53 18.09 -10.45
#